data_AF-A0A8T4UW95-F1
#
_entry.id   AF-A0A8T4UW95-F1
#
_cell.length_a   1.000
_cell.length_b   1.000
_cell.length_c   1.000
_cell.angle_alpha   90.00
_cell.angle_beta   90.00
_cell.angle_gamma   90.00
#
_symmetry.space_group_name_H-M   'P 1'
#
loop_
_entity.id
_entity.type
_entity.pdbx_description
1 polymer ?
#
loop_
_entity_poly.entity_id
_entity_poly.type
_entity_poly.pdbx_seq_one_letter_code
_entity_poly.pdbx_strand_id
1 'polypeptide(L)' 'MPTIMPEEEARMEAVLPILVTDVMQALEDRGKHPEEDFTERLRVALRLVVPRYPEIEDAVWDPEKKKLIVEETCKVIQL' A
#
# COMPACT_ATOMS: atom_id res chain seq x y z
N MET A 1 12.27 -26.07 -8.49
CA MET A 1 12.22 -24.71 -7.89
C MET A 1 11.12 -23.97 -8.64
N PRO A 2 10.02 -23.53 -8.01
CA PRO A 2 9.01 -22.78 -8.74
C PRO A 2 9.58 -21.38 -9.01
N THR A 3 9.75 -21.08 -10.30
CA THR A 3 10.10 -19.74 -10.80
C THR A 3 8.89 -18.85 -10.60
N ILE A 4 8.88 -18.12 -9.50
CA ILE A 4 7.98 -16.98 -9.34
C ILE A 4 8.45 -15.97 -10.39
N MET A 5 7.60 -15.67 -11.36
CA MET A 5 7.96 -14.87 -12.51
C MET A 5 8.25 -13.42 -12.05
N PRO A 6 9.32 -12.76 -12.55
CA PRO A 6 9.72 -11.42 -12.09
C PRO A 6 8.68 -10.32 -12.37
N GLU A 7 7.67 -10.60 -13.20
CA GLU A 7 6.60 -9.66 -13.50
C GLU A 7 5.70 -9.37 -12.30
N GLU A 8 5.32 -10.37 -11.50
CA GLU A 8 4.45 -10.16 -10.33
C GLU A 8 5.14 -9.31 -9.26
N GLU A 9 6.43 -9.56 -9.02
CA GLU A 9 7.22 -8.82 -8.04
C GLU A 9 7.45 -7.36 -8.49
N ALA A 10 7.75 -7.15 -9.77
CA ALA A 10 7.90 -5.81 -10.35
C ALA A 10 6.59 -5.02 -10.36
N ARG A 11 5.45 -5.68 -10.62
CA ARG A 11 4.12 -5.06 -10.53
C ARG A 11 3.81 -4.63 -9.11
N MET A 12 4.09 -5.47 -8.11
CA MET A 12 3.93 -5.09 -6.69
C MET A 12 4.82 -3.89 -6.31
N GLU A 13 6.08 -3.87 -6.75
CA GLU A 13 6.99 -2.74 -6.49
C GLU A 13 6.56 -1.43 -7.16
N ALA A 14 5.90 -1.48 -8.32
CA ALA A 14 5.38 -0.30 -9.00
C ALA A 14 4.17 0.33 -8.29
N VAL A 15 3.36 -0.50 -7.64
CA VAL A 15 2.08 -0.10 -7.03
C VAL A 15 2.25 0.39 -5.58
N LEU A 16 3.24 -0.17 -4.87
CA LEU A 16 3.65 0.24 -3.51
C LEU A 16 3.82 1.76 -3.33
N PRO A 17 4.63 2.49 -4.14
CA PRO A 17 4.85 3.93 -3.94
C PRO A 17 3.57 4.77 -4.18
N ILE A 18 2.68 4.32 -5.07
CA ILE A 18 1.39 4.98 -5.32
C ILE A 18 0.54 4.92 -4.06
N LEU A 19 0.34 3.71 -3.51
CA LEU A 19 -0.41 3.49 -2.27
C LEU A 19 0.20 4.24 -1.09
N VAL A 20 1.54 4.28 -0.97
CA VAL A 20 2.24 5.03 0.07
C VAL A 20 1.89 6.52 -0.01
N THR A 21 1.96 7.09 -1.21
CA THR A 21 1.68 8.51 -1.44
C THR A 21 0.23 8.85 -1.07
N ASP A 22 -0.73 8.00 -1.46
CA ASP A 22 -2.13 8.20 -1.12
C ASP A 22 -2.44 8.09 0.37
N VAL A 23 -1.83 7.13 1.08
CA VAL A 23 -2.02 7.01 2.53
C VAL A 23 -1.41 8.21 3.24
N MET A 24 -0.22 8.65 2.81
CA MET A 24 0.42 9.85 3.34
C MET A 24 -0.43 11.09 3.13
N GLN A 25 -0.98 11.26 1.92
CA GLN A 25 -1.86 12.38 1.60
C GLN A 25 -3.16 12.34 2.41
N ALA A 26 -3.76 11.16 2.59
CA ALA A 26 -4.93 10.97 3.44
C ALA A 26 -4.65 11.24 4.92
N LEU A 27 -3.41 11.09 5.38
CA LEU A 27 -3.00 11.42 6.74
C LEU A 27 -2.73 12.91 6.92
N GLU A 28 -2.10 13.53 5.93
CA GLU A 28 -1.89 14.97 5.88
C GLU A 28 -3.23 15.72 5.88
N ASP A 29 -4.22 15.25 5.11
CA ASP A 29 -5.59 15.80 5.10
C ASP A 29 -6.28 15.66 6.48
N ARG A 30 -5.93 14.61 7.24
CA ARG A 30 -6.38 14.42 8.63
C ARG A 30 -5.56 15.20 9.66
N GLY A 31 -4.58 16.00 9.24
CA GLY A 31 -3.68 16.75 10.11
C GLY A 31 -2.66 15.88 10.86
N LYS A 32 -2.49 14.62 10.47
CA LYS A 32 -1.45 13.73 11.01
C LYS A 32 -0.23 13.86 10.10
N HIS A 33 0.84 14.50 10.58
CA HIS A 33 2.13 14.47 9.89
C HIS A 33 2.82 13.13 10.16
N PRO A 34 2.95 12.25 9.18
CA PRO A 34 3.71 11.02 9.36
C PRO A 34 5.19 11.35 9.55
N GLU A 35 5.77 10.93 10.68
CA GLU A 35 7.23 10.98 10.88
C GLU A 35 7.95 10.08 9.86
N GLU A 36 9.26 10.24 9.67
CA GLU A 36 10.04 9.39 8.76
C GLU A 36 9.82 7.89 9.02
N ASP A 37 9.73 7.53 10.32
CA ASP A 37 9.43 6.19 10.83
C ASP A 37 8.06 5.65 10.36
N PHE A 38 7.09 6.53 10.15
CA PHE A 38 5.76 6.16 9.68
C PHE A 38 5.79 5.67 8.23
N THR A 39 6.57 6.33 7.37
CA THR A 39 6.71 5.94 5.95
C THR A 39 7.25 4.53 5.81
N GLU A 40 8.24 4.18 6.65
CA GLU A 40 8.81 2.84 6.68
C GLU A 40 7.78 1.81 7.16
N ARG A 41 7.08 2.09 8.26
CA ARG A 41 6.02 1.22 8.77
C ARG A 41 4.89 1.02 7.76
N LEU A 42 4.53 2.08 7.06
CA LEU A 42 3.52 2.06 6.00
C LEU A 42 3.97 1.18 4.82
N ARG A 43 5.22 1.30 4.37
CA ARG A 43 5.80 0.42 3.34
C ARG A 43 5.80 -1.04 3.76
N VAL A 44 6.14 -1.32 5.02
CA VAL A 44 6.12 -2.68 5.57
C VAL A 44 4.69 -3.22 5.63
N ALA A 45 3.73 -2.43 6.11
CA ALA A 45 2.32 -2.81 6.16
C ALA A 45 1.76 -3.07 4.75
N LEU A 46 2.04 -2.20 3.78
CA LEU A 46 1.64 -2.40 2.40
C LEU A 46 2.28 -3.66 1.81
N ARG A 47 3.55 -3.95 2.06
CA ARG A 47 4.18 -5.21 1.62
C ARG A 47 3.52 -6.47 2.20
N LEU A 48 2.85 -6.36 3.35
CA LEU A 48 2.07 -7.46 3.93
C LEU A 48 0.64 -7.54 3.38
N VAL A 49 0.03 -6.40 3.08
CA VAL A 49 -1.36 -6.30 2.61
C VAL A 49 -1.46 -6.55 1.10
N VAL A 50 -0.58 -5.92 0.31
CA VAL A 50 -0.54 -6.00 -1.16
C VAL A 50 -0.59 -7.44 -1.71
N PRO A 51 0.20 -8.42 -1.22
CA PRO A 51 0.12 -9.79 -1.73
C PRO A 51 -1.20 -10.51 -1.40
N ARG A 52 -2.04 -9.96 -0.50
CA ARG A 52 -3.40 -10.46 -0.25
C ARG A 52 -4.41 -9.97 -1.30
N TYR A 53 -4.02 -8.99 -2.10
CA TYR A 53 -4.80 -8.43 -3.20
C TYR A 53 -4.09 -8.77 -4.53
N PRO A 54 -4.32 -9.96 -5.10
CA PRO A 54 -3.67 -10.35 -6.36
C PRO A 54 -4.04 -9.43 -7.54
N GLU A 55 -5.14 -8.67 -7.42
CA GLU A 55 -5.56 -7.64 -8.38
C GLU A 55 -5.14 -6.22 -7.94
N ILE A 56 -4.01 -6.05 -7.24
CA ILE A 56 -3.58 -4.75 -6.69
C ILE A 56 -3.41 -3.68 -7.79
N GLU A 57 -2.95 -4.07 -8.98
CA GLU A 57 -2.81 -3.17 -10.12
C GLU A 57 -4.16 -2.54 -10.49
N ASP A 58 -5.18 -3.35 -10.78
CA ASP A 58 -6.54 -2.84 -11.03
C ASP A 58 -7.12 -2.11 -9.81
N ALA A 59 -6.78 -2.58 -8.60
CA ALA A 59 -7.28 -2.02 -7.36
C ALA A 59 -6.74 -0.62 -7.05
N VAL A 60 -5.55 -0.23 -7.55
CA VAL A 60 -5.08 1.17 -7.38
C VAL A 60 -5.71 2.13 -8.38
N TRP A 61 -6.21 1.63 -9.50
CA TRP A 61 -6.99 2.40 -10.46
C TRP A 61 -8.45 2.54 -10.02
N ASP A 62 -8.93 1.61 -9.18
CA ASP A 62 -10.27 1.63 -8.62
C ASP A 62 -10.32 2.37 -7.25
N PRO A 63 -11.02 3.51 -7.14
CA PRO A 63 -11.02 4.31 -5.92
C PRO A 63 -11.63 3.58 -4.71
N GLU A 64 -12.57 2.67 -4.91
CA GLU A 64 -13.18 1.90 -3.82
C GLU A 64 -12.22 0.83 -3.29
N LYS A 65 -11.61 0.05 -4.20
CA LYS A 65 -10.61 -0.96 -3.80
C LYS A 65 -9.37 -0.31 -3.19
N LYS A 66 -8.90 0.80 -3.78
CA LYS A 66 -7.79 1.59 -3.25
C LYS A 66 -8.06 2.04 -1.82
N LYS A 67 -9.25 2.59 -1.56
CA LYS A 67 -9.65 3.02 -0.21
C LYS A 67 -9.66 1.86 0.78
N LEU A 68 -10.15 0.69 0.37
CA LEU A 68 -10.08 -0.54 1.17
C LEU A 68 -8.66 -0.93 1.55
N ILE A 69 -7.72 -0.92 0.58
CA ILE A 69 -6.30 -1.22 0.83
C ILE A 69 -5.70 -0.21 1.80
N VAL A 70 -5.99 1.08 1.62
CA VAL A 70 -5.55 2.14 2.52
C VAL A 70 -6.12 1.96 3.93
N GLU A 71 -7.40 1.60 4.08
CA GLU A 71 -8.03 1.35 5.38
C GLU A 71 -7.47 0.11 6.08
N GLU A 72 -7.30 -1.00 5.36
CA GLU A 72 -6.64 -2.22 5.87
C GLU A 72 -5.22 -1.91 6.32
N THR A 73 -4.48 -1.17 5.50
CA THR A 73 -3.12 -0.75 5.81
C THR A 73 -3.11 0.11 7.07
N CYS A 74 -3.94 1.16 7.15
CA CYS A 74 -4.09 2.00 8.34
C CYS A 74 -4.41 1.20 9.61
N LYS A 75 -5.25 0.15 9.51
CA LYS A 75 -5.53 -0.76 10.63
C LYS A 75 -4.29 -1.56 11.05
N VAL A 76 -3.50 -2.05 10.09
CA VAL A 76 -2.25 -2.79 10.37
C VAL A 76 -1.24 -1.92 11.11
N ILE A 77 -1.08 -0.66 10.71
CA ILE A 77 -0.20 0.32 11.38
C ILE A 77 -0.83 0.95 12.65
N GLN A 78 -2.04 0.51 13.05
CA GLN A 78 -2.75 0.96 14.26
C GLN A 78 -2.91 2.48 14.39
N LEU A 79 -3.26 3.15 13.28
CA LEU A 79 -3.50 4.61 13.23
C LEU A 79 -4.89 5.06 13.65
#